data_AF-A0A7J5BLC6-F1
#
_entry.id   AF-A0A7J5BLC6-F1
#
_cell.length_a   1.000
_cell.length_b   1.000
_cell.length_c   1.000
_cell.angle_alpha   90.00
_cell.angle_beta   90.00
_cell.angle_gamma   90.00
#
_symmetry.space_group_name_H-M   'P 1'
#
loop_
_entity.id
_entity.type
_entity.pdbx_description
1 polymer ?
#
loop_
_entity_poly.entity_id
_entity_poly.type
_entity_poly.pdbx_seq_one_letter_code
_entity_poly.pdbx_strand_id
1 'polypeptide(L)'
;MALPSNVGFGTVTGRFIRATADSTSDSDSDPDGVPLDGLKIVFRSSISRAKDSTATPPVTIIFDTVQAVTDADGVLTDPDGNASIRLIATDDPDLQPSGWTWTATITGPTIGTISTTFTLSEGQTIDLTTVIEVPASPGKDLPAWQAAVDAVEAARGGMVVGGTVSGDNLVLTTLDGTQMTAGNVRGPKGDTGGTVVQAGTGLTTSGAGTAASPLTLGTLNGASLRRDTTVGERVIATIGGVDTMLYGDTGWRDITGLLVNGWVATTLRVRRLGSVVAWFIVGLSSANATNDIAITPLGGGWRPPGNTMFPVARSTGVTYIGLNGNSALFGWARFNSGASYEMQLQSVTSDAWPTSLPGTPA
;
A
#
# COMPACT_ATOMS: atom_id res chain seq x y z
N MET A 1 -17.77 -35.28 22.25
CA MET A 1 -18.82 -35.65 21.28
C MET A 1 -18.21 -35.49 19.91
N ALA A 2 -18.30 -36.49 19.04
CA ALA A 2 -17.81 -36.35 17.66
C ALA A 2 -18.75 -35.43 16.88
N LEU A 3 -18.23 -34.82 15.80
CA LEU A 3 -19.08 -34.15 14.81
C LEU A 3 -20.01 -35.16 14.13
N PRO A 4 -21.14 -34.71 13.54
CA PRO A 4 -21.98 -35.56 12.72
C PRO A 4 -21.16 -36.29 11.65
N SER A 5 -21.50 -37.55 11.38
CA SER A 5 -20.71 -38.41 10.49
C SER A 5 -20.76 -38.00 9.02
N ASN A 6 -21.70 -37.13 8.65
CA ASN A 6 -21.84 -36.54 7.32
C ASN A 6 -20.96 -35.30 7.12
N VAL A 7 -20.27 -34.81 8.16
CA VAL A 7 -19.29 -33.73 8.01
C VAL A 7 -17.99 -34.28 7.41
N GLY A 8 -17.64 -33.75 6.25
CA GLY A 8 -16.40 -33.99 5.54
C GLY A 8 -15.20 -33.25 6.13
N PHE A 9 -14.01 -33.81 5.93
CA PHE A 9 -12.75 -33.25 6.41
C PHE A 9 -11.71 -33.22 5.31
N GLY A 10 -10.82 -32.23 5.37
CA GLY A 10 -9.54 -32.23 4.67
C GLY A 10 -8.37 -32.35 5.64
N THR A 11 -7.18 -32.53 5.08
CA THR A 11 -5.93 -32.71 5.83
C THR A 11 -4.97 -31.57 5.53
N VAL A 12 -4.31 -31.04 6.57
CA VAL A 12 -3.27 -30.02 6.46
C VAL A 12 -1.96 -30.57 7.00
N THR A 13 -0.89 -30.37 6.24
CA THR A 13 0.48 -30.78 6.55
C THR A 13 1.43 -29.60 6.37
N GLY A 14 2.67 -29.74 6.82
CA GLY A 14 3.71 -28.76 6.56
C GLY A 14 4.99 -29.09 7.31
N ARG A 15 6.13 -28.61 6.77
CA ARG A 15 7.43 -28.69 7.42
C ARG A 15 8.14 -27.35 7.36
N PHE A 16 8.66 -26.89 8.48
CA PHE A 16 9.27 -25.58 8.61
C PHE A 16 10.73 -25.73 9.03
N ILE A 17 11.61 -25.15 8.22
CA ILE A 17 13.05 -25.10 8.48
C ILE A 17 13.54 -23.66 8.39
N ARG A 18 14.68 -23.40 9.01
CA ARG A 18 15.43 -22.16 8.93
C ARG A 18 16.77 -22.44 8.26
N ALA A 19 17.11 -21.63 7.27
CA ALA A 19 18.48 -21.55 6.80
C ALA A 19 19.34 -20.83 7.87
N THR A 20 20.36 -21.51 8.39
CA THR A 20 21.35 -20.93 9.30
C THR A 20 22.66 -20.74 8.56
N ALA A 21 23.47 -19.77 9.02
CA ALA A 21 24.83 -19.64 8.52
C ALA A 21 25.60 -20.94 8.75
N ASP A 22 26.52 -21.23 7.82
CA ASP A 22 27.46 -22.34 7.90
C ASP A 22 28.06 -22.43 9.31
N SER A 23 28.07 -23.65 9.83
CA SER A 23 28.56 -23.96 11.15
C SER A 23 29.83 -24.80 11.03
N THR A 24 30.74 -24.68 12.00
CA THR A 24 31.97 -25.51 12.01
C THR A 24 31.71 -27.01 12.24
N SER A 25 30.46 -27.46 12.12
CA SER A 25 30.00 -28.79 12.49
C SER A 25 29.86 -29.73 11.28
N ASP A 26 29.85 -29.19 10.05
CA ASP A 26 29.87 -29.99 8.83
C ASP A 26 31.16 -29.74 8.01
N SER A 27 31.27 -30.47 6.89
CA SER A 27 32.47 -30.48 6.05
C SER A 27 32.37 -29.61 4.80
N ASP A 28 31.20 -29.04 4.51
CA ASP A 28 31.03 -28.18 3.36
C ASP A 28 31.05 -26.71 3.78
N SER A 29 30.54 -25.82 2.94
CA SER A 29 30.46 -24.39 3.25
C SER A 29 29.09 -23.84 2.87
N ASP A 30 28.12 -24.74 2.73
CA ASP A 30 26.77 -24.43 2.34
C ASP A 30 25.94 -24.10 3.60
N PRO A 31 24.90 -23.26 3.49
CA PRO A 31 24.01 -23.00 4.61
C PRO A 31 23.25 -24.24 5.08
N ASP A 32 23.23 -24.45 6.39
CA ASP A 32 22.49 -25.52 7.05
C ASP A 32 20.98 -25.28 7.13
N GLY A 33 20.19 -26.36 7.06
CA GLY A 33 18.74 -26.34 7.30
C GLY A 33 18.38 -26.85 8.69
N VAL A 34 18.02 -25.96 9.61
CA VAL A 34 17.63 -26.31 10.99
C VAL A 34 16.10 -26.36 11.11
N PRO A 35 15.50 -27.49 11.55
CA PRO A 35 14.06 -27.55 11.81
C PRO A 35 13.60 -26.52 12.84
N LEU A 36 12.42 -25.94 12.62
CA LEU A 36 11.82 -25.00 13.55
C LEU A 36 10.86 -25.75 14.47
N ASP A 37 11.35 -26.10 15.66
CA ASP A 37 10.56 -26.71 16.73
C ASP A 37 9.70 -25.66 17.47
N GLY A 38 8.52 -26.08 17.93
CA GLY A 38 7.67 -25.30 18.82
C GLY A 38 7.00 -24.07 18.20
N LEU A 39 6.99 -23.94 16.86
CA LEU A 39 6.11 -22.96 16.20
C LEU A 39 4.67 -23.23 16.58
N LYS A 40 3.90 -22.16 16.83
CA LYS A 40 2.47 -22.22 17.10
C LYS A 40 1.70 -21.85 15.83
N ILE A 41 0.84 -22.75 15.39
CA ILE A 41 -0.04 -22.57 14.24
C ILE A 41 -1.49 -22.52 14.73
N VAL A 42 -2.22 -21.47 14.33
CA VAL A 42 -3.64 -21.29 14.66
C VAL A 42 -4.44 -21.23 13.37
N PHE A 43 -5.39 -22.14 13.22
CA PHE A 43 -6.34 -22.16 12.11
C PHE A 43 -7.64 -21.51 12.54
N ARG A 44 -8.11 -20.54 11.75
CA ARG A 44 -9.37 -19.83 11.97
C ARG A 44 -10.25 -19.88 10.74
N SER A 45 -11.50 -20.28 10.90
CA SER A 45 -12.49 -20.21 9.81
C SER A 45 -12.93 -18.76 9.59
N SER A 46 -13.19 -18.38 8.34
CA SER A 46 -13.80 -17.10 8.00
C SER A 46 -15.28 -16.99 8.42
N ILE A 47 -15.90 -18.11 8.79
CA ILE A 47 -17.24 -18.17 9.42
C ILE A 47 -17.13 -18.59 10.88
N SER A 48 -18.08 -18.14 11.71
CA SER A 48 -18.12 -18.51 13.14
C SER A 48 -19.00 -19.73 13.42
N ARG A 49 -19.86 -20.10 12.47
CA ARG A 49 -20.80 -21.22 12.60
C ARG A 49 -21.25 -21.73 11.23
N ALA A 50 -21.54 -23.03 11.16
CA ALA A 50 -22.24 -23.66 10.04
C ALA A 50 -23.47 -24.40 10.55
N LYS A 51 -24.52 -24.42 9.73
CA LYS A 51 -25.71 -25.23 9.96
C LYS A 51 -25.57 -26.54 9.20
N ASP A 52 -25.86 -27.64 9.89
CA ASP A 52 -26.02 -28.96 9.30
C ASP A 52 -27.48 -29.40 9.52
N SER A 53 -28.31 -29.24 8.49
CA SER A 53 -29.72 -29.65 8.54
C SER A 53 -29.95 -31.11 8.18
N THR A 54 -28.96 -31.80 7.62
CA THR A 54 -29.08 -33.18 7.16
C THR A 54 -28.61 -34.16 8.25
N ALA A 55 -27.83 -33.69 9.23
CA ALA A 55 -27.57 -34.39 10.48
C ALA A 55 -28.88 -34.77 11.22
N THR A 56 -28.83 -35.89 11.93
CA THR A 56 -29.96 -36.39 12.74
C THR A 56 -29.53 -36.55 14.21
N PRO A 57 -30.00 -35.69 15.14
CA PRO A 57 -30.82 -34.49 14.91
C PRO A 57 -30.03 -33.37 14.20
N PRO A 58 -30.71 -32.39 13.56
CA PRO A 58 -30.04 -31.24 12.97
C PRO A 58 -29.22 -30.46 14.01
N VAL A 59 -28.04 -29.98 13.61
CA VAL A 59 -27.11 -29.28 14.51
C VAL A 59 -26.63 -27.94 13.94
N THR A 60 -26.15 -27.08 14.83
CA THR A 60 -25.35 -25.92 14.48
C THR A 60 -23.95 -26.13 15.02
N ILE A 61 -22.96 -26.14 14.14
CA ILE A 61 -21.55 -26.31 14.47
C ILE A 61 -20.98 -24.92 14.71
N ILE A 62 -20.37 -24.71 15.87
CA ILE A 62 -19.62 -23.47 16.18
C ILE A 62 -18.15 -23.74 15.90
N PHE A 63 -17.51 -22.87 15.11
CA PHE A 63 -16.09 -23.01 14.79
C PHE A 63 -15.25 -22.29 15.83
N ASP A 64 -14.51 -23.07 16.60
CA ASP A 64 -13.40 -22.58 17.41
C ASP A 64 -12.09 -22.61 16.61
N THR A 65 -11.08 -21.92 17.12
CA THR A 65 -9.73 -21.98 16.54
C THR A 65 -9.11 -23.35 16.77
N VAL A 66 -8.56 -23.96 15.73
CA VAL A 66 -7.77 -25.19 15.86
C VAL A 66 -6.31 -24.80 16.05
N GLN A 67 -5.65 -25.39 17.04
CA GLN A 67 -4.25 -25.12 17.36
C GLN A 67 -3.39 -26.34 17.00
N ALA A 68 -2.22 -26.08 16.47
CA ALA A 68 -1.20 -27.06 16.14
C ALA A 68 0.18 -26.50 16.51
N VAL A 69 1.15 -27.40 16.62
CA VAL A 69 2.55 -27.03 16.85
C VAL A 69 3.45 -27.67 15.81
N THR A 70 4.73 -27.33 15.83
CA THR A 70 5.77 -28.09 15.10
C THR A 70 6.57 -28.89 16.10
N ASP A 71 6.99 -30.09 15.69
CA ASP A 71 7.86 -30.96 16.47
C ASP A 71 9.35 -30.66 16.23
N ALA A 72 10.22 -31.48 16.84
CA ALA A 72 11.68 -31.37 16.71
C ALA A 72 12.20 -31.52 15.27
N ASP A 73 11.42 -32.14 14.37
CA ASP A 73 11.74 -32.29 12.95
C ASP A 73 11.15 -31.15 12.10
N GLY A 74 10.49 -30.18 12.75
CA GLY A 74 9.85 -29.02 12.15
C GLY A 74 8.53 -29.37 11.47
N VAL A 75 7.97 -30.55 11.73
CA VAL A 75 6.75 -31.06 11.10
C VAL A 75 5.53 -30.58 11.89
N LEU A 76 4.49 -30.16 11.17
CA LEU A 76 3.21 -29.76 11.76
C LEU A 76 2.53 -30.96 12.43
N THR A 77 2.27 -30.85 13.74
CA THR A 77 1.59 -31.87 14.53
C THR A 77 0.34 -31.35 15.23
N ASP A 78 -0.68 -32.20 15.33
CA ASP A 78 -1.86 -31.94 16.16
C ASP A 78 -1.53 -32.08 17.66
N PRO A 79 -2.46 -31.72 18.57
CA PRO A 79 -2.25 -31.88 20.01
C PRO A 79 -2.00 -33.32 20.48
N ASP A 80 -2.36 -34.32 19.67
CA ASP A 80 -2.17 -35.74 19.95
C ASP A 80 -0.82 -36.26 19.37
N GLY A 81 -0.06 -35.40 18.67
CA GLY A 81 1.25 -35.71 18.08
C GLY A 81 1.19 -36.32 16.68
N ASN A 82 0.03 -36.34 16.02
CA ASN A 82 -0.06 -36.82 14.64
C ASN A 82 0.49 -35.77 13.68
N ALA A 83 1.29 -36.18 12.70
CA ALA A 83 1.93 -35.34 11.68
C ALA A 83 0.96 -34.79 10.60
N SER A 84 -0.27 -34.47 10.99
CA SER A 84 -1.29 -33.90 10.11
C SER A 84 -2.43 -33.31 10.94
N ILE A 85 -3.04 -32.23 10.46
CA ILE A 85 -4.21 -31.62 11.09
C ILE A 85 -5.44 -31.91 10.24
N ARG A 86 -6.51 -32.42 10.86
CA ARG A 86 -7.82 -32.54 10.20
C ARG A 86 -8.66 -31.30 10.46
N LEU A 87 -9.13 -30.68 9.40
CA LEU A 87 -10.04 -29.53 9.45
C LEU A 87 -11.31 -29.84 8.67
N ILE A 88 -12.42 -29.22 9.07
CA ILE A 88 -13.70 -29.35 8.37
C ILE A 88 -13.54 -28.82 6.93
N ALA A 89 -14.10 -29.54 5.96
CA ALA A 89 -14.07 -29.18 4.56
C ALA A 89 -14.85 -27.87 4.30
N THR A 90 -14.27 -26.99 3.50
CA THR A 90 -14.85 -25.68 3.19
C THR A 90 -16.01 -25.74 2.19
N ASP A 91 -16.11 -26.85 1.47
CA ASP A 91 -17.08 -27.12 0.41
C ASP A 91 -18.00 -28.29 0.74
N ASP A 92 -18.06 -28.68 2.02
CA ASP A 92 -18.95 -29.72 2.51
C ASP A 92 -20.41 -29.47 2.04
N PRO A 93 -21.04 -30.44 1.35
CA PRO A 93 -22.36 -30.25 0.74
C PRO A 93 -23.50 -30.14 1.78
N ASP A 94 -23.29 -30.63 2.99
CA ASP A 94 -24.26 -30.62 4.08
C ASP A 94 -24.17 -29.36 4.95
N LEU A 95 -23.04 -28.65 4.91
CA LEU A 95 -22.80 -27.44 5.67
C LEU A 95 -23.22 -26.17 4.94
N GLN A 96 -23.91 -25.29 5.67
CA GLN A 96 -24.28 -23.95 5.19
C GLN A 96 -23.78 -22.85 6.13
N PRO A 97 -23.12 -21.79 5.62
CA PRO A 97 -22.79 -21.55 4.20
C PRO A 97 -21.61 -22.40 3.70
N SER A 98 -21.53 -22.63 2.39
CA SER A 98 -20.38 -23.29 1.73
C SER A 98 -19.40 -22.27 1.13
N GLY A 99 -18.21 -22.72 0.72
CA GLY A 99 -17.21 -21.90 0.04
C GLY A 99 -16.49 -20.89 0.94
N TRP A 100 -16.47 -21.14 2.25
CA TRP A 100 -15.70 -20.35 3.21
C TRP A 100 -14.21 -20.74 3.16
N THR A 101 -13.39 -20.16 4.04
CA THR A 101 -11.92 -20.32 3.99
C THR A 101 -11.33 -20.51 5.38
N TRP A 102 -10.17 -21.17 5.43
CA TRP A 102 -9.31 -21.24 6.60
C TRP A 102 -8.18 -20.21 6.49
N THR A 103 -7.87 -19.54 7.59
CA THR A 103 -6.64 -18.75 7.75
C THR A 103 -5.72 -19.47 8.73
N ALA A 104 -4.51 -19.81 8.29
CA ALA A 104 -3.45 -20.32 9.15
C ALA A 104 -2.53 -19.17 9.57
N THR A 105 -2.38 -18.96 10.87
CA THR A 105 -1.46 -17.99 11.46
C THR A 105 -0.35 -18.71 12.20
N ILE A 106 0.88 -18.54 11.74
CA ILE A 106 2.09 -19.18 12.26
C ILE A 106 2.88 -18.14 13.05
N THR A 107 3.25 -18.49 14.27
CA THR A 107 4.01 -17.63 15.19
C THR A 107 5.10 -18.44 15.87
N GLY A 108 6.25 -17.83 16.12
CA GLY A 108 7.35 -18.47 16.85
C GLY A 108 8.29 -17.43 17.45
N PRO A 109 9.13 -17.83 18.40
CA PRO A 109 10.04 -16.91 19.10
C PRO A 109 11.06 -16.27 18.16
N THR A 110 11.36 -16.93 17.05
CA THR A 110 12.46 -16.57 16.15
C THR A 110 11.98 -16.21 14.74
N ILE A 111 10.67 -16.26 14.47
CA ILE A 111 10.06 -15.85 13.21
C ILE A 111 9.02 -14.77 13.46
N GLY A 112 8.83 -13.86 12.50
CA GLY A 112 7.68 -12.97 12.50
C GLY A 112 6.37 -13.75 12.35
N THR A 113 5.23 -13.06 12.47
CA THR A 113 3.93 -13.67 12.19
C THR A 113 3.76 -13.89 10.69
N ILE A 114 3.51 -15.13 10.28
CA ILE A 114 3.17 -15.50 8.90
C ILE A 114 1.69 -15.87 8.88
N SER A 115 0.94 -15.37 7.90
CA SER A 115 -0.48 -15.68 7.75
C SER A 115 -0.81 -15.99 6.30
N THR A 116 -1.53 -17.08 6.05
CA THR A 116 -2.04 -17.43 4.72
C THR A 116 -3.49 -17.91 4.81
N THR A 117 -4.25 -17.76 3.73
CA THR A 117 -5.66 -18.15 3.65
C THR A 117 -5.86 -19.13 2.50
N PHE A 118 -6.65 -20.17 2.72
CA PHE A 118 -6.90 -21.22 1.73
C PHE A 118 -8.30 -21.82 1.86
N THR A 119 -8.77 -22.41 0.75
CA THR A 119 -9.92 -23.33 0.73
C THR A 119 -9.41 -24.75 0.95
N LEU A 120 -10.20 -25.59 1.61
CA LEU A 120 -9.85 -26.99 1.87
C LEU A 120 -11.02 -27.88 1.50
N SER A 121 -10.95 -28.53 0.35
CA SER A 121 -12.01 -29.43 -0.10
C SER A 121 -12.06 -30.73 0.69
N GLU A 122 -13.22 -31.39 0.70
CA GLU A 122 -13.37 -32.71 1.32
C GLU A 122 -12.36 -33.73 0.74
N GLY A 123 -11.63 -34.42 1.63
CA GLY A 123 -10.59 -35.38 1.26
C GLY A 123 -9.30 -34.77 0.72
N GLN A 124 -9.25 -33.45 0.50
CA GLN A 124 -8.05 -32.78 0.03
C GLN A 124 -6.95 -32.80 1.08
N THR A 125 -5.70 -32.94 0.64
CA THR A 125 -4.51 -32.66 1.46
C THR A 125 -3.84 -31.38 0.99
N ILE A 126 -3.59 -30.45 1.91
CA ILE A 126 -2.87 -29.20 1.66
C ILE A 126 -1.55 -29.22 2.44
N ASP A 127 -0.46 -28.87 1.76
CA ASP A 127 0.82 -28.58 2.40
C ASP A 127 0.98 -27.06 2.54
N LEU A 128 1.03 -26.56 3.78
CA LEU A 128 1.17 -25.13 4.07
C LEU A 128 2.41 -24.51 3.43
N THR A 129 3.48 -25.28 3.21
CA THR A 129 4.70 -24.78 2.57
C THR A 129 4.50 -24.35 1.12
N THR A 130 3.46 -24.87 0.48
CA THR A 130 3.11 -24.54 -0.92
C THR A 130 2.13 -23.37 -1.03
N VAL A 131 1.46 -23.02 0.08
CA VAL A 131 0.39 -22.01 0.12
C VAL A 131 0.83 -20.73 0.82
N ILE A 132 1.93 -20.78 1.58
CA ILE A 132 2.53 -19.57 2.15
C ILE A 132 3.16 -18.77 1.01
N GLU A 133 2.56 -17.61 0.72
CA GLU A 133 3.11 -16.68 -0.25
C GLU A 133 4.42 -16.07 0.27
N VAL A 134 5.47 -16.13 -0.55
CA VAL A 134 6.69 -15.38 -0.32
C VAL A 134 6.52 -14.03 -0.99
N PRO A 135 6.52 -12.90 -0.24
CA PRO A 135 6.48 -11.58 -0.86
C PRO A 135 7.62 -11.48 -1.88
N ALA A 136 7.32 -11.03 -3.09
CA ALA A 136 8.34 -10.81 -4.10
C ALA A 136 9.39 -9.84 -3.54
N SER A 137 10.59 -10.35 -3.24
CA SER A 137 11.71 -9.49 -2.93
C SER A 137 12.19 -8.87 -4.25
N PRO A 138 12.31 -7.54 -4.34
CA PRO A 138 12.89 -6.88 -5.51
C PRO A 138 14.41 -7.08 -5.49
N GLY A 139 14.88 -8.33 -5.52
CA GLY A 139 16.24 -8.62 -5.91
C GLY A 139 16.38 -8.20 -7.37
N LYS A 140 16.92 -7.01 -7.62
CA LYS A 140 17.28 -6.64 -8.99
C LYS A 140 18.44 -7.54 -9.40
N ASP A 141 18.30 -8.21 -10.53
CA ASP A 141 19.41 -8.96 -11.09
C ASP A 141 20.58 -8.01 -11.36
N LEU A 142 21.80 -8.48 -11.08
CA LEU A 142 23.02 -7.68 -11.23
C LEU A 142 23.16 -7.08 -12.65
N PRO A 143 22.82 -7.82 -13.73
CA PRO A 143 22.79 -7.26 -15.09
C PRO A 143 21.84 -6.07 -15.27
N ALA A 144 20.65 -6.10 -14.68
CA ALA A 144 19.65 -5.04 -14.76
C ALA A 144 20.08 -3.83 -13.94
N TRP A 145 20.79 -4.05 -12.82
CA TRP A 145 21.42 -2.97 -12.09
C TRP A 145 22.55 -2.34 -12.91
N GLN A 146 23.41 -3.14 -13.52
CA GLN A 146 24.50 -2.65 -14.39
C GLN A 146 23.94 -1.89 -15.60
N ALA A 147 22.92 -2.42 -16.27
CA ALA A 147 22.26 -1.76 -17.39
C ALA A 147 21.63 -0.42 -16.98
N ALA A 148 21.06 -0.34 -15.76
CA ALA A 148 20.54 0.92 -15.23
C ALA A 148 21.66 1.94 -14.95
N VAL A 149 22.79 1.50 -14.41
CA VAL A 149 23.97 2.37 -14.21
C VAL A 149 24.52 2.85 -15.54
N ASP A 150 24.70 1.94 -16.50
CA ASP A 150 25.20 2.28 -17.85
C ASP A 150 24.27 3.26 -18.56
N ALA A 151 22.95 3.10 -18.41
CA ALA A 151 21.96 4.04 -18.97
C ALA A 151 22.05 5.43 -18.32
N VAL A 152 22.27 5.49 -17.00
CA VAL A 152 22.45 6.77 -16.29
C VAL A 152 23.75 7.45 -16.70
N GLU A 153 24.86 6.71 -16.80
CA GLU A 153 26.14 7.25 -17.26
C GLU A 153 26.07 7.75 -18.71
N ALA A 154 25.41 7.00 -19.60
CA ALA A 154 25.18 7.42 -20.98
C ALA A 154 24.31 8.70 -21.06
N ALA A 155 23.24 8.78 -20.26
CA ALA A 155 22.39 9.96 -20.17
C ALA A 155 23.17 11.17 -19.61
N ARG A 156 24.06 10.94 -18.63
CA ARG A 156 24.89 11.98 -18.04
C ARG A 156 25.90 12.52 -19.04
N GLY A 157 26.50 11.66 -19.87
CA GLY A 157 27.41 12.06 -20.95
C GLY A 157 26.75 12.96 -22.01
N GLY A 158 25.46 12.77 -22.29
CA GLY A 158 24.71 13.60 -23.24
C GLY A 158 24.24 14.95 -22.69
N MET A 159 24.39 15.23 -21.39
CA MET A 159 23.88 16.46 -20.78
C MET A 159 24.74 17.67 -21.18
N VAL A 160 24.12 18.69 -21.76
CA VAL A 160 24.79 19.94 -22.16
C VAL A 160 25.02 20.83 -20.94
N VAL A 161 26.27 21.24 -20.71
CA VAL A 161 26.67 22.11 -19.58
C VAL A 161 27.12 23.50 -19.98
N GLY A 162 27.34 23.71 -21.26
CA GLY A 162 27.73 25.01 -21.79
C GLY A 162 27.44 25.12 -23.29
N GLY A 163 27.41 26.35 -23.78
CA GLY A 163 27.29 26.65 -25.20
C GLY A 163 28.06 27.90 -25.56
N THR A 164 28.82 27.86 -26.64
CA THR A 164 29.57 28.99 -27.18
C THR A 164 29.29 29.14 -28.66
N VAL A 165 29.23 30.37 -29.16
CA VAL A 165 29.17 30.63 -30.60
C VAL A 165 30.59 30.70 -31.13
N SER A 166 30.93 29.86 -32.10
CA SER A 166 32.23 29.85 -32.78
C SER A 166 32.02 30.06 -34.28
N GLY A 167 32.38 31.25 -34.76
CA GLY A 167 32.02 31.71 -36.09
C GLY A 167 30.49 31.81 -36.23
N ASP A 168 29.94 31.01 -37.14
CA ASP A 168 28.50 30.99 -37.46
C ASP A 168 27.75 29.88 -36.74
N ASN A 169 28.44 29.00 -36.02
CA ASN A 169 27.84 27.82 -35.40
C ASN A 169 27.67 27.98 -33.90
N LEU A 170 26.56 27.45 -33.36
CA LEU A 170 26.44 27.20 -31.93
C LEU A 170 27.11 25.86 -31.61
N VAL A 171 28.12 25.91 -30.76
CA VAL A 171 28.84 24.74 -30.25
C VAL A 171 28.39 24.51 -28.82
N LEU A 172 27.77 23.37 -28.56
CA LEU A 172 27.36 22.91 -27.25
C LEU A 172 28.47 22.05 -26.65
N THR A 173 28.77 22.23 -25.37
CA THR A 173 29.70 21.39 -24.61
C THR A 173 28.89 20.51 -23.67
N THR A 174 29.04 19.21 -23.79
CA THR A 174 28.45 18.22 -22.88
C THR A 174 29.26 18.12 -21.59
N LEU A 175 28.69 17.50 -20.56
CA LEU A 175 29.29 17.39 -19.23
C LEU A 175 30.65 16.68 -19.26
N ASP A 176 30.82 15.73 -20.17
CA ASP A 176 32.09 15.01 -20.41
C ASP A 176 33.13 15.83 -21.18
N GLY A 177 32.81 17.07 -21.56
CA GLY A 177 33.67 17.97 -22.32
C GLY A 177 33.61 17.80 -23.83
N THR A 178 32.80 16.86 -24.34
CA THR A 178 32.60 16.68 -25.79
C THR A 178 31.90 17.91 -26.37
N GLN A 179 32.32 18.35 -27.57
CA GLN A 179 31.70 19.46 -28.27
C GLN A 179 30.81 18.95 -29.42
N MET A 180 29.59 19.45 -29.47
CA MET A 180 28.60 19.15 -30.51
C MET A 180 28.20 20.45 -31.21
N THR A 181 28.23 20.48 -32.54
CA THR A 181 27.69 21.63 -33.28
C THR A 181 26.18 21.48 -33.45
N ALA A 182 25.42 22.47 -32.97
CA ALA A 182 23.98 22.56 -33.23
C ALA A 182 23.68 23.16 -34.62
N GLY A 183 24.72 23.44 -35.40
CA GLY A 183 24.63 24.02 -36.74
C GLY A 183 24.72 25.55 -36.75
N ASN A 184 24.53 26.11 -37.94
CA ASN A 184 24.62 27.54 -38.20
C ASN A 184 23.46 28.28 -37.51
N VAL A 185 23.77 29.24 -36.63
CA VAL A 185 22.78 30.10 -35.95
C VAL A 185 22.55 31.42 -36.67
N ARG A 186 23.33 31.70 -37.71
CA ARG A 186 23.10 32.80 -38.62
C ARG A 186 21.98 32.39 -39.57
N GLY A 187 20.75 32.78 -39.25
CA GLY A 187 19.64 32.71 -40.21
C GLY A 187 19.98 33.44 -41.52
N PRO A 188 19.21 33.24 -42.61
CA PRO A 188 19.40 34.01 -43.83
C PRO A 188 19.49 35.50 -43.48
N LYS A 189 20.61 36.13 -43.84
CA LYS A 189 20.98 37.48 -43.44
C LYS A 189 19.90 38.47 -43.93
N GLY A 190 18.94 38.77 -43.06
CA GLY A 190 18.01 39.88 -43.27
C GLY A 190 18.77 41.16 -42.95
N ASP A 191 19.23 41.88 -43.97
CA ASP A 191 19.93 43.17 -43.84
C ASP A 191 19.01 44.33 -43.42
N THR A 192 17.92 44.06 -42.70
CA THR A 192 17.08 45.10 -42.07
C THR A 192 16.91 44.79 -40.60
N GLY A 193 17.64 45.56 -39.79
CA GLY A 193 17.65 45.48 -38.34
C GLY A 193 16.25 45.63 -37.73
N GLY A 194 16.07 44.87 -36.67
CA GLY A 194 14.98 44.97 -35.71
C GLY A 194 15.38 44.14 -34.50
N THR A 195 16.08 44.76 -33.55
CA THR A 195 16.47 44.20 -32.27
C THR A 195 15.25 43.69 -31.50
N VAL A 196 14.92 42.42 -31.65
CA VAL A 196 14.48 41.54 -30.57
C VAL A 196 14.87 40.14 -30.98
N VAL A 197 15.58 39.43 -30.12
CA VAL A 197 15.76 37.98 -30.20
C VAL A 197 14.36 37.37 -30.14
N GLN A 198 13.75 37.15 -31.30
CA GLN A 198 12.56 36.33 -31.41
C GLN A 198 13.05 34.90 -31.16
N ALA A 199 12.83 34.42 -29.93
CA ALA A 199 13.09 33.05 -29.56
C ALA A 199 12.56 32.14 -30.67
N GLY A 200 13.46 31.37 -31.28
CA GLY A 200 13.13 30.44 -32.34
C GLY A 200 11.94 29.59 -31.91
N THR A 201 10.94 29.58 -32.76
CA THR A 201 9.66 28.85 -32.71
C THR A 201 9.84 27.33 -32.78
N GLY A 202 10.73 26.78 -31.95
CA GLY A 202 10.96 25.34 -31.76
C GLY A 202 10.49 24.81 -30.39
N LEU A 203 10.17 25.71 -29.45
CA LEU A 203 9.47 25.34 -28.22
C LEU A 203 8.08 25.99 -28.23
N THR A 204 7.14 25.33 -28.90
CA THR A 204 5.72 25.61 -28.76
C THR A 204 5.29 25.24 -27.34
N THR A 205 5.52 26.13 -26.37
CA THR A 205 4.70 26.15 -25.15
C THR A 205 3.32 26.61 -25.57
N SER A 206 2.48 25.64 -25.96
CA SER A 206 1.07 25.83 -26.24
C SER A 206 0.41 26.54 -25.06
N GLY A 207 -0.05 27.77 -25.32
CA GLY A 207 -1.18 28.39 -24.68
C GLY A 207 -1.05 28.67 -23.19
N ALA A 208 -1.00 29.97 -22.84
CA ALA A 208 -1.65 30.48 -21.65
C ALA A 208 -3.17 30.30 -21.78
N GLY A 209 -3.62 29.04 -21.80
CA GLY A 209 -5.01 28.63 -21.73
C GLY A 209 -5.34 28.35 -20.27
N THR A 210 -6.15 29.22 -19.68
CA THR A 210 -6.91 28.91 -18.47
C THR A 210 -7.54 27.52 -18.59
N ALA A 211 -7.25 26.66 -17.60
CA ALA A 211 -7.72 25.28 -17.37
C ALA A 211 -6.76 24.12 -17.76
N ALA A 212 -6.01 23.66 -16.76
CA ALA A 212 -5.75 22.27 -16.37
C ALA A 212 -5.48 21.21 -17.45
N SER A 213 -4.84 21.56 -18.58
CA SER A 213 -4.37 20.55 -19.53
C SER A 213 -2.99 20.04 -19.08
N PRO A 214 -2.79 18.70 -19.01
CA PRO A 214 -1.54 18.13 -18.53
C PRO A 214 -0.36 18.54 -19.42
N LEU A 215 0.71 19.06 -18.80
CA LEU A 215 1.98 19.34 -19.49
C LEU A 215 2.72 18.02 -19.70
N THR A 216 2.96 17.66 -20.97
CA THR A 216 3.76 16.49 -21.34
C THR A 216 5.25 16.86 -21.33
N LEU A 217 6.02 16.35 -20.38
CA LEU A 217 7.48 16.53 -20.32
C LEU A 217 8.18 15.44 -21.15
N GLY A 218 8.13 15.57 -22.47
CA GLY A 218 8.85 14.71 -23.42
C GLY A 218 8.42 13.24 -23.46
N THR A 219 8.85 12.53 -24.50
CA THR A 219 8.64 11.10 -24.68
C THR A 219 10.00 10.42 -24.74
N LEU A 220 10.34 9.62 -23.74
CA LEU A 220 11.55 8.78 -23.75
C LEU A 220 11.10 7.34 -23.99
N ASN A 221 11.41 6.76 -25.15
CA ASN A 221 11.16 5.35 -25.46
C ASN A 221 9.72 4.85 -25.14
N GLY A 222 8.69 5.62 -25.54
CA GLY A 222 7.30 5.24 -25.31
C GLY A 222 6.80 5.44 -23.87
N ALA A 223 7.64 5.99 -22.98
CA ALA A 223 7.23 6.53 -21.71
C ALA A 223 6.93 8.03 -21.85
N SER A 224 5.82 8.49 -21.29
CA SER A 224 5.52 9.92 -21.13
C SER A 224 5.37 10.30 -19.67
N LEU A 225 5.81 11.50 -19.30
CA LEU A 225 5.57 12.08 -17.99
C LEU A 225 4.56 13.21 -18.13
N ARG A 226 3.51 13.18 -17.31
CA ARG A 226 2.52 14.26 -17.24
C ARG A 226 2.35 14.77 -15.82
N ARG A 227 2.32 16.10 -15.69
CA ARG A 227 1.88 16.79 -14.47
C ARG A 227 0.38 17.03 -14.56
N ASP A 228 -0.34 16.68 -13.51
CA ASP A 228 -1.79 16.86 -13.41
C ASP A 228 -2.13 17.58 -12.11
N THR A 229 -2.88 18.67 -12.22
CA THR A 229 -3.21 19.56 -11.10
C THR A 229 -4.70 19.58 -10.76
N THR A 230 -5.49 18.62 -11.29
CA THR A 230 -6.96 18.62 -11.17
C THR A 230 -7.45 18.37 -9.74
N VAL A 231 -6.68 17.60 -8.95
CA VAL A 231 -7.03 17.14 -7.60
C VAL A 231 -5.78 17.18 -6.71
N GLY A 232 -5.20 18.38 -6.63
CA GLY A 232 -3.85 18.58 -6.14
C GLY A 232 -2.83 18.32 -7.23
N GLU A 233 -1.55 18.29 -6.87
CA GLU A 233 -0.45 18.04 -7.78
C GLU A 233 -0.08 16.57 -7.83
N ARG A 234 -0.13 15.95 -9.01
CA ARG A 234 0.39 14.60 -9.25
C ARG A 234 1.29 14.54 -10.48
N VAL A 235 2.30 13.70 -10.41
CA VAL A 235 3.18 13.35 -11.54
C VAL A 235 2.89 11.91 -11.91
N ILE A 236 2.47 11.70 -13.15
CA ILE A 236 2.10 10.39 -13.69
C ILE A 236 3.08 10.04 -14.81
N ALA A 237 3.62 8.83 -14.75
CA ALA A 237 4.35 8.22 -15.84
C ALA A 237 3.44 7.23 -16.57
N THR A 238 3.28 7.39 -17.88
CA THR A 238 2.63 6.41 -18.73
C THR A 238 3.71 5.58 -19.40
N ILE A 239 3.85 4.30 -19.05
CA ILE A 239 4.86 3.39 -19.63
C ILE A 239 4.12 2.22 -20.25
N GLY A 240 4.30 1.98 -21.56
CA GLY A 240 3.60 0.90 -22.26
C GLY A 240 2.07 1.05 -22.23
N GLY A 241 1.56 2.27 -22.10
CA GLY A 241 0.12 2.57 -21.98
C GLY A 241 -0.45 2.45 -20.56
N VAL A 242 0.37 2.15 -19.55
CA VAL A 242 -0.06 2.05 -18.15
C VAL A 242 0.34 3.30 -17.37
N ASP A 243 -0.63 3.98 -16.78
CA ASP A 243 -0.42 5.14 -15.91
C ASP A 243 0.03 4.70 -14.50
N THR A 244 1.22 5.14 -14.09
CA THR A 244 1.76 4.96 -12.75
C THR A 244 1.97 6.33 -12.11
N MET A 245 1.36 6.57 -10.95
CA MET A 245 1.59 7.80 -10.19
C MET A 245 2.94 7.73 -9.48
N LEU A 246 3.87 8.61 -9.86
CA LEU A 246 5.20 8.71 -9.25
C LEU A 246 5.20 9.62 -8.02
N TYR A 247 4.37 10.65 -8.04
CA TYR A 247 4.20 11.63 -6.97
C TYR A 247 2.74 12.08 -6.92
N GLY A 248 2.23 12.35 -5.72
CA GLY A 248 0.90 12.90 -5.53
C GLY A 248 0.82 13.67 -4.21
N ASP A 249 0.34 14.90 -4.27
CA ASP A 249 0.10 15.78 -3.13
C ASP A 249 -1.16 16.62 -3.32
N THR A 250 -2.13 16.47 -2.44
CA THR A 250 -3.38 17.25 -2.52
C THR A 250 -3.23 18.71 -2.09
N GLY A 251 -2.09 19.06 -1.47
CA GLY A 251 -1.96 20.23 -0.62
C GLY A 251 -2.81 20.12 0.64
N TRP A 252 -2.64 21.08 1.57
CA TRP A 252 -3.50 21.18 2.74
C TRP A 252 -4.88 21.71 2.35
N ARG A 253 -5.92 21.04 2.83
CA ARG A 253 -7.32 21.40 2.64
C ARG A 253 -7.93 21.76 3.98
N ASP A 254 -8.51 22.95 4.10
CA ASP A 254 -9.33 23.32 5.25
C ASP A 254 -10.72 22.71 5.09
N ILE A 255 -11.04 21.80 6.00
CA ILE A 255 -12.30 21.06 6.05
C ILE A 255 -13.08 21.37 7.33
N THR A 256 -12.76 22.47 8.01
CA THR A 256 -13.46 22.91 9.23
C THR A 256 -14.96 23.11 8.97
N GLY A 257 -15.32 23.59 7.79
CA GLY A 257 -16.72 23.74 7.35
C GLY A 257 -17.46 22.41 7.11
N LEU A 258 -16.79 21.25 7.17
CA LEU A 258 -17.41 19.92 7.03
C LEU A 258 -17.79 19.29 8.37
N LEU A 259 -17.56 19.99 9.49
CA LEU A 259 -18.00 19.56 10.82
C LEU A 259 -19.53 19.51 10.91
N VAL A 260 -20.06 18.48 11.55
CA VAL A 260 -21.49 18.21 11.67
C VAL A 260 -21.87 17.87 13.11
N ASN A 261 -23.16 17.66 13.39
CA ASN A 261 -23.66 17.18 14.69
C ASN A 261 -23.20 18.00 15.90
N GLY A 262 -22.99 19.31 15.77
CA GLY A 262 -22.57 20.18 16.87
C GLY A 262 -21.07 20.11 17.24
N TRP A 263 -20.28 19.39 16.44
CA TRP A 263 -18.82 19.44 16.55
C TRP A 263 -18.26 20.79 16.09
N VAL A 264 -17.24 21.27 16.79
CA VAL A 264 -16.55 22.53 16.46
C VAL A 264 -15.04 22.33 16.52
N ALA A 265 -14.29 23.07 15.70
CA ALA A 265 -12.84 23.14 15.76
C ALA A 265 -12.37 24.55 15.39
N THR A 266 -11.21 24.97 15.89
CA THR A 266 -10.53 26.18 15.43
C THR A 266 -9.91 25.96 14.06
N THR A 267 -9.34 24.78 13.84
CA THR A 267 -8.75 24.38 12.56
C THR A 267 -8.88 22.88 12.40
N LEU A 268 -9.39 22.44 11.26
CA LEU A 268 -9.36 21.05 10.84
C LEU A 268 -8.90 20.98 9.38
N ARG A 269 -7.71 20.44 9.17
CA ARG A 269 -7.11 20.32 7.84
C ARG A 269 -6.75 18.88 7.52
N VAL A 270 -6.77 18.56 6.23
CA VAL A 270 -6.35 17.27 5.70
C VAL A 270 -5.44 17.44 4.48
N ARG A 271 -4.46 16.56 4.32
CA ARG A 271 -3.57 16.47 3.15
C ARG A 271 -3.26 15.02 2.86
N ARG A 272 -3.25 14.63 1.59
CA ARG A 272 -2.74 13.32 1.15
C ARG A 272 -1.43 13.53 0.39
N LEU A 273 -0.38 12.82 0.82
CA LEU A 273 0.91 12.72 0.15
C LEU A 273 1.17 11.24 -0.18
N GLY A 274 1.07 10.88 -1.47
CA GLY A 274 1.11 9.48 -1.90
C GLY A 274 -0.02 8.66 -1.28
N SER A 275 0.32 7.64 -0.48
CA SER A 275 -0.63 6.82 0.28
C SER A 275 -0.88 7.32 1.70
N VAL A 276 -0.19 8.37 2.16
CA VAL A 276 -0.31 8.88 3.53
C VAL A 276 -1.31 10.04 3.57
N VAL A 277 -2.32 9.93 4.43
CA VAL A 277 -3.29 10.98 4.74
C VAL A 277 -2.92 11.57 6.11
N ALA A 278 -2.54 12.84 6.10
CA ALA A 278 -2.20 13.62 7.28
C ALA A 278 -3.36 14.54 7.67
N TRP A 279 -3.59 14.66 8.97
CA TRP A 279 -4.59 15.51 9.58
C TRP A 279 -3.92 16.50 10.49
N PHE A 280 -4.39 17.74 10.48
CA PHE A 280 -3.96 18.80 11.39
C PHE A 280 -5.19 19.36 12.08
N ILE A 281 -5.26 19.18 13.39
CA ILE A 281 -6.46 19.44 14.20
C ILE A 281 -6.07 20.39 15.32
N VAL A 282 -6.80 21.50 15.46
CA VAL A 282 -6.65 22.48 16.54
C VAL A 282 -8.02 22.85 17.08
N GLY A 283 -8.18 22.75 18.39
CA GLY A 283 -9.39 23.19 19.09
C GLY A 283 -10.62 22.31 18.82
N LEU A 284 -10.45 21.06 18.39
CA LEU A 284 -11.59 20.16 18.17
C LEU A 284 -12.30 19.88 19.49
N SER A 285 -13.62 20.06 19.53
CA SER A 285 -14.45 19.92 20.72
C SER A 285 -15.79 19.26 20.42
N SER A 286 -16.19 18.34 21.31
CA SER A 286 -17.49 17.67 21.30
C SER A 286 -18.48 18.29 22.28
N ALA A 287 -18.22 19.48 22.83
CA ALA A 287 -19.02 20.06 23.92
C ALA A 287 -20.52 20.12 23.61
N ASN A 288 -20.87 20.32 22.34
CA ASN A 288 -22.24 20.36 21.84
C ASN A 288 -22.57 19.20 20.88
N ALA A 289 -21.73 18.17 20.83
CA ALA A 289 -21.89 17.09 19.88
C ALA A 289 -23.12 16.23 20.20
N THR A 290 -23.97 15.97 19.21
CA THR A 290 -25.15 15.10 19.34
C THR A 290 -24.91 13.69 18.83
N ASN A 291 -23.76 13.43 18.21
CA ASN A 291 -23.35 12.14 17.64
C ASN A 291 -21.81 12.03 17.65
N ASP A 292 -21.27 10.82 17.67
CA ASP A 292 -19.82 10.55 17.60
C ASP A 292 -19.22 10.86 16.22
N ILE A 293 -20.05 11.08 15.18
CA ILE A 293 -19.62 11.46 13.83
C ILE A 293 -19.32 12.96 13.77
N ALA A 294 -18.04 13.33 13.65
CA ALA A 294 -17.62 14.73 13.66
C ALA A 294 -17.66 15.44 12.30
N ILE A 295 -17.40 14.73 11.19
CA ILE A 295 -17.38 15.31 9.84
C ILE A 295 -18.22 14.51 8.85
N THR A 296 -18.71 15.19 7.82
CA THR A 296 -19.30 14.56 6.64
C THR A 296 -18.27 13.64 5.95
N PRO A 297 -18.66 12.45 5.45
CA PRO A 297 -17.75 11.53 4.77
C PRO A 297 -16.94 12.24 3.68
N LEU A 298 -15.61 12.14 3.72
CA LEU A 298 -14.81 12.52 2.58
C LEU A 298 -15.00 11.45 1.49
N GLY A 299 -14.96 11.85 0.22
CA GLY A 299 -15.07 10.94 -0.92
C GLY A 299 -13.98 9.85 -0.91
N GLY A 300 -13.97 8.98 -1.92
CA GLY A 300 -12.87 8.03 -2.08
C GLY A 300 -11.52 8.75 -2.15
N GLY A 301 -10.48 8.14 -1.58
CA GLY A 301 -9.11 8.66 -1.62
C GLY A 301 -8.59 9.20 -0.30
N TRP A 302 -9.37 9.11 0.77
CA TRP A 302 -9.00 9.67 2.09
C TRP A 302 -9.12 8.64 3.22
N ARG A 303 -9.68 7.46 2.95
CA ARG A 303 -10.09 6.50 3.98
C ARG A 303 -8.96 5.54 4.31
N PRO A 304 -8.69 5.25 5.59
CA PRO A 304 -7.84 4.12 5.93
C PRO A 304 -8.50 2.80 5.48
N PRO A 305 -7.73 1.73 5.22
CA PRO A 305 -8.26 0.42 4.80
C PRO A 305 -9.17 -0.24 5.84
N GLY A 306 -9.14 0.26 7.07
CA GLY A 306 -10.01 -0.17 8.15
C GLY A 306 -10.01 0.86 9.28
N ASN A 307 -10.61 0.47 10.40
CA ASN A 307 -10.74 1.35 11.55
C ASN A 307 -9.37 1.63 12.17
N THR A 308 -8.98 2.90 12.24
CA THR A 308 -7.70 3.33 12.81
C THR A 308 -7.97 4.22 14.02
N MET A 309 -7.36 3.90 15.16
CA MET A 309 -7.54 4.63 16.41
C MET A 309 -6.23 5.28 16.83
N PHE A 310 -6.28 6.57 17.16
CA PHE A 310 -5.12 7.32 17.62
C PHE A 310 -5.31 7.68 19.10
N PRO A 311 -4.34 7.38 19.98
CA PRO A 311 -4.42 7.78 21.36
C PRO A 311 -4.33 9.30 21.48
N VAL A 312 -5.17 9.87 22.33
CA VAL A 312 -5.19 11.30 22.62
C VAL A 312 -5.00 11.46 24.12
N ALA A 313 -3.89 12.08 24.52
CA ALA A 313 -3.63 12.40 25.91
C ALA A 313 -4.58 13.50 26.40
N ARG A 314 -5.04 13.37 27.64
CA ARG A 314 -5.85 14.36 28.35
C ARG A 314 -5.30 14.54 29.76
N SER A 315 -5.72 15.60 30.46
CA SER A 315 -5.33 15.85 31.85
C SER A 315 -5.71 14.72 32.82
N THR A 316 -6.74 13.94 32.49
CA THR A 316 -7.27 12.84 33.34
C THR A 316 -7.09 11.44 32.72
N GLY A 317 -6.11 11.25 31.82
CA GLY A 317 -5.79 9.95 31.22
C GLY A 317 -5.57 9.97 29.70
N VAL A 318 -5.94 8.87 29.03
CA VAL A 318 -5.83 8.70 27.58
C VAL A 318 -7.20 8.34 27.03
N THR A 319 -7.61 9.01 25.95
CA THR A 319 -8.78 8.65 25.13
C THR A 319 -8.29 8.30 23.72
N TYR A 320 -9.19 8.17 22.75
CA TYR A 320 -8.84 7.96 21.36
C TYR A 320 -9.71 8.76 20.40
N ILE A 321 -9.17 9.00 19.22
CA ILE A 321 -9.89 9.49 18.05
C ILE A 321 -9.82 8.42 16.97
N GLY A 322 -10.98 8.04 16.42
CA GLY A 322 -11.09 6.93 15.48
C GLY A 322 -11.44 7.39 14.08
N LEU A 323 -10.60 7.06 13.08
CA LEU A 323 -10.93 7.13 11.66
C LEU A 323 -11.61 5.82 11.24
N ASN A 324 -12.83 5.88 10.72
CA ASN A 324 -13.58 4.71 10.23
C ASN A 324 -13.38 4.56 8.72
N GLY A 325 -12.97 3.35 8.31
CA GLY A 325 -12.64 3.05 6.89
C GLY A 325 -13.86 3.00 5.96
N ASN A 326 -15.06 2.78 6.48
CA ASN A 326 -16.26 2.58 5.67
C ASN A 326 -16.93 3.89 5.25
N SER A 327 -17.05 4.87 6.15
CA SER A 327 -17.89 6.04 5.87
C SER A 327 -17.59 7.30 6.67
N ALA A 328 -16.79 7.25 7.74
CA ALA A 328 -16.65 8.41 8.62
C ALA A 328 -15.21 8.58 9.07
N LEU A 329 -14.57 9.71 8.76
CA LEU A 329 -13.18 9.90 9.17
C LEU A 329 -13.05 10.28 10.64
N PHE A 330 -14.13 10.56 11.38
CA PHE A 330 -14.11 10.64 12.84
C PHE A 330 -15.38 10.03 13.41
N GLY A 331 -15.40 8.71 13.63
CA GLY A 331 -16.62 7.95 13.99
C GLY A 331 -16.71 7.48 15.44
N TRP A 332 -15.63 7.59 16.22
CA TRP A 332 -15.58 7.13 17.62
C TRP A 332 -14.84 8.12 18.52
N ALA A 333 -15.07 9.40 18.35
CA ALA A 333 -14.42 10.42 19.15
C ALA A 333 -15.20 10.66 20.45
N ARG A 334 -14.87 9.93 21.52
CA ARG A 334 -15.44 10.18 22.86
C ARG A 334 -14.60 11.23 23.58
N PHE A 335 -14.91 12.50 23.35
CA PHE A 335 -14.36 13.57 24.19
C PHE A 335 -15.35 13.93 25.29
N ASN A 336 -14.83 14.19 26.50
CA ASN A 336 -15.62 14.84 27.54
C ASN A 336 -16.00 16.24 27.06
N SER A 337 -17.21 16.68 27.40
CA SER A 337 -17.66 18.03 27.08
C SER A 337 -16.66 19.07 27.60
N GLY A 338 -16.22 19.98 26.70
CA GLY A 338 -15.40 21.14 27.06
C GLY A 338 -13.88 21.02 26.87
N ALA A 339 -13.34 19.88 26.43
CA ALA A 339 -11.92 19.78 26.09
C ALA A 339 -11.64 20.19 24.63
N SER A 340 -10.58 20.96 24.43
CA SER A 340 -10.05 21.36 23.12
C SER A 340 -8.75 20.61 22.85
N TYR A 341 -8.65 19.95 21.69
CA TYR A 341 -7.47 19.15 21.36
C TYR A 341 -6.68 19.74 20.19
N GLU A 342 -5.36 19.63 20.29
CA GLU A 342 -4.41 19.93 19.23
C GLU A 342 -3.62 18.66 18.90
N MET A 343 -3.65 18.22 17.65
CA MET A 343 -2.99 16.99 17.23
C MET A 343 -2.69 16.96 15.73
N GLN A 344 -1.65 16.20 15.40
CA GLN A 344 -1.36 15.76 14.03
C GLN A 344 -1.50 14.25 13.95
N LEU A 345 -2.30 13.77 13.00
CA LEU A 345 -2.55 12.35 12.81
C LEU A 345 -2.13 11.94 11.40
N GLN A 346 -1.67 10.71 11.24
CA GLN A 346 -1.33 10.15 9.93
C GLN A 346 -1.91 8.75 9.80
N SER A 347 -2.55 8.47 8.67
CA SER A 347 -3.05 7.16 8.30
C SER A 347 -2.65 6.81 6.88
N VAL A 348 -2.45 5.53 6.58
CA VAL A 348 -2.25 5.05 5.20
C VAL A 348 -3.62 4.76 4.58
N THR A 349 -3.81 5.10 3.30
CA THR A 349 -4.99 4.76 2.52
C THR A 349 -4.62 3.83 1.36
N SER A 350 -5.49 2.83 1.11
CA SER A 350 -5.44 1.99 -0.09
C SER A 350 -6.38 2.48 -1.19
N ASP A 351 -7.13 3.56 -0.95
CA ASP A 351 -8.04 4.11 -1.95
C ASP A 351 -7.25 4.67 -3.15
N ALA A 352 -7.86 4.60 -4.33
CA ALA A 352 -7.40 5.34 -5.51
C ALA A 352 -7.23 6.84 -5.19
N TRP A 353 -6.42 7.55 -5.98
CA TRP A 353 -6.27 9.01 -5.83
C TRP A 353 -7.64 9.70 -5.92
N PRO A 354 -7.97 10.68 -5.05
CA PRO A 354 -9.30 11.28 -5.02
C PRO A 354 -9.67 11.93 -6.35
N THR A 355 -10.94 11.85 -6.74
CA THR A 355 -11.49 12.53 -7.92
C THR A 355 -11.99 13.95 -7.63
N SER A 356 -12.08 14.34 -6.35
CA SER A 356 -12.37 15.70 -5.91
C SER A 356 -11.65 16.03 -4.61
N LEU A 357 -11.32 17.31 -4.41
CA LEU A 357 -10.73 17.79 -3.16
C LEU A 357 -11.83 18.23 -2.19
N PRO A 358 -11.76 17.82 -0.91
CA PRO A 358 -12.68 18.33 0.10
C PRO A 358 -12.30 19.75 0.52
N GLY A 359 -13.28 20.48 1.06
CA GLY A 359 -13.07 21.80 1.65
C GLY A 359 -12.40 22.82 0.71
N THR A 360 -11.72 23.80 1.28
CA THR A 360 -11.01 24.87 0.55
C THR A 360 -9.50 24.71 0.67
N PRO A 361 -8.68 25.27 -0.25
CA PRO A 361 -7.23 25.34 -0.03
C PRO A 361 -6.94 26.08 1.27
N ALA A 362 -6.01 25.56 2.09
CA ALA A 362 -5.67 26.10 3.42
C ALA A 362 -4.53 27.11 3.43
#